data_AF-A0A178W735-F1
#
_entry.id   AF-A0A178W735-F1
#
_cell.length_a   1.000
_cell.length_b   1.000
_cell.length_c   1.000
_cell.angle_alpha   90.00
_cell.angle_beta   90.00
_cell.angle_gamma   90.00
#
_symmetry.space_group_name_H-M   'P 1'
#
loop_
_entity.id
_entity.type
_entity.pdbx_description
1 polymer ?
#
loop_
_entity_poly.entity_id
_entity_poly.type
_entity_poly.pdbx_seq_one_letter_code
_entity_poly.pdbx_strand_id
1 'polypeptide(L)'
;MSEDEDDLPMDFSSDNSGVDFSGGHDMTGFGPLLPTESERSLMERVRQELKLELKQGFKSRIEDVREEIMRKRRAGKLPGDTTTVLKNWWQQHCKWPYPTEDDKAKLVEETGLQLKQINNWFINQRKRNWHNNSHSLTSLKSKRKH
;
A
#
# COMPACT_ATOMS: atom_id res chain seq x y z
N MET A 1 -39.12 9.22 6.41
CA MET A 1 -38.03 8.33 6.83
C MET A 1 -36.80 9.23 6.86
N SER A 2 -36.60 10.05 7.91
CA SER A 2 -36.35 9.69 9.33
C SER A 2 -35.08 8.84 9.37
N GLU A 3 -33.96 9.23 9.98
CA GLU A 3 -33.78 9.88 11.28
C GLU A 3 -32.61 10.91 11.27
N ASP A 4 -32.90 12.11 11.76
CA ASP A 4 -31.91 13.01 12.38
C ASP A 4 -31.81 12.56 13.84
N GLU A 5 -30.63 12.14 14.29
CA GLU A 5 -30.38 11.82 15.71
C GLU A 5 -29.79 13.06 16.37
N ASP A 6 -30.66 13.79 17.07
CA ASP A 6 -30.35 14.95 17.90
C ASP A 6 -29.40 14.59 19.05
N ASP A 7 -28.27 15.33 19.15
CA ASP A 7 -27.42 15.36 20.34
C ASP A 7 -28.23 15.92 21.52
N LEU A 8 -28.66 15.04 22.42
CA LEU A 8 -29.32 15.41 23.67
C LEU A 8 -28.33 16.13 24.62
N PRO A 9 -28.67 17.30 25.17
CA PRO A 9 -27.89 17.91 26.23
C PRO A 9 -28.15 17.14 27.54
N MET A 10 -27.15 16.40 28.03
CA MET A 10 -27.20 15.83 29.37
C MET A 10 -27.08 16.95 30.42
N ASP A 11 -28.23 17.31 30.98
CA ASP A 11 -28.38 18.03 32.25
C ASP A 11 -27.81 17.17 33.39
N PHE A 12 -26.64 17.55 33.90
CA PHE A 12 -26.16 17.04 35.18
C PHE A 12 -26.72 17.92 36.30
N SER A 13 -27.97 17.65 36.65
CA SER A 13 -28.55 18.10 37.91
C SER A 13 -27.73 17.48 39.05
N SER A 14 -26.91 18.32 39.67
CA SER A 14 -26.05 17.97 40.79
C SER A 14 -26.91 17.73 42.04
N ASP A 15 -27.24 16.46 42.31
CA ASP A 15 -27.74 16.02 43.62
C ASP A 15 -26.62 16.22 44.65
N ASN A 16 -26.76 17.29 45.43
CA ASN A 16 -25.95 17.56 46.62
C ASN A 16 -26.63 16.88 47.82
N SER A 17 -26.37 15.58 47.98
CA SER A 17 -26.72 14.82 49.18
C SER A 17 -25.46 14.39 49.95
N GLY A 18 -25.08 15.24 50.90
CA GLY A 18 -24.58 14.83 52.21
C GLY A 18 -23.10 14.45 52.35
N VAL A 19 -22.28 15.42 52.79
CA VAL A 19 -21.35 15.19 53.91
C VAL A 19 -21.21 16.49 54.71
N ASP A 20 -21.85 16.57 55.87
CA ASP A 20 -21.57 17.60 56.88
C ASP A 20 -20.14 17.38 57.41
N PHE A 21 -19.24 18.31 57.13
CA PHE A 21 -17.97 18.42 57.85
C PHE A 21 -17.96 19.75 58.61
N SER A 22 -18.48 19.69 59.84
CA SER A 22 -18.35 20.76 60.82
C SER A 22 -16.91 20.80 61.32
N GLY A 23 -16.18 21.88 61.00
CA GLY A 23 -14.83 22.12 61.53
C GLY A 23 -14.18 23.31 60.85
N GLY A 24 -14.02 24.41 61.58
CA GLY A 24 -13.56 25.69 61.05
C GLY A 24 -12.06 25.77 60.70
N HIS A 25 -11.70 26.92 60.10
CA HIS A 25 -10.35 27.34 59.67
C HIS A 25 -9.77 26.42 58.56
N ASP A 26 -9.70 26.84 57.30
CA ASP A 26 -8.73 27.85 56.87
C ASP A 26 -9.16 28.61 55.61
N MET A 27 -8.89 29.91 55.65
CA MET A 27 -8.79 30.82 54.51
C MET A 27 -7.61 30.42 53.61
N THR A 28 -7.73 29.39 52.78
CA THR A 28 -6.97 29.28 51.52
C THR A 28 -7.76 28.44 50.52
N GLY A 29 -8.37 29.09 49.54
CA GLY A 29 -9.05 28.43 48.44
C GLY A 29 -8.04 27.71 47.55
N PHE A 30 -7.89 26.40 47.72
CA PHE A 30 -7.33 25.55 46.69
C PHE A 30 -8.09 24.22 46.70
N GLY A 31 -9.15 24.16 45.88
CA GLY A 31 -9.87 22.93 45.59
C GLY A 31 -9.01 21.94 44.77
N PRO A 32 -9.59 20.80 44.33
CA PRO A 32 -8.84 19.76 43.62
C PRO A 32 -8.04 20.39 42.47
N LEU A 33 -6.75 20.06 42.38
CA LEU A 33 -5.78 20.59 41.41
C LEU A 33 -6.20 20.27 39.97
N LEU A 34 -7.20 20.97 39.46
CA LEU A 34 -7.58 20.93 38.07
C LEU A 34 -6.52 21.70 37.29
N PRO A 35 -5.92 21.10 36.25
CA PRO A 35 -4.95 21.79 35.42
C PRO A 35 -5.54 23.11 34.93
N THR A 36 -4.74 24.16 35.02
CA THR A 36 -5.07 25.48 34.51
C THR A 36 -5.39 25.39 33.01
N GLU A 37 -6.16 26.35 32.48
CA GLU A 37 -6.47 26.36 31.04
C GLU A 37 -5.21 26.37 30.16
N SER A 38 -4.13 27.01 30.62
CA SER A 38 -2.83 26.98 29.95
C SER A 38 -2.19 25.59 29.96
N GLU A 39 -2.24 24.86 31.07
CA GLU A 39 -1.78 23.47 31.18
C GLU A 39 -2.61 22.52 30.32
N ARG A 40 -3.94 22.70 30.27
CA ARG A 40 -4.82 21.93 29.38
C ARG A 40 -4.50 22.17 27.91
N SER A 41 -4.32 23.43 27.52
CA SER A 41 -3.95 23.82 26.15
C SER A 41 -2.57 23.26 25.77
N LEU A 42 -1.61 23.26 26.70
CA LEU A 42 -0.30 22.64 26.49
C LEU A 42 -0.41 21.12 26.27
N MET A 43 -1.17 20.42 27.11
CA MET A 43 -1.38 18.98 26.96
C MET A 43 -2.08 18.62 25.65
N GLU A 44 -3.04 19.42 25.19
CA GLU A 44 -3.71 19.20 23.91
C GLU A 44 -2.77 19.44 22.72
N ARG A 45 -1.93 20.48 22.76
CA ARG A 45 -0.89 20.69 21.74
C ARG A 45 0.09 19.53 21.66
N VAL A 46 0.61 19.09 22.82
CA VAL A 46 1.53 17.94 22.89
C VAL A 46 0.87 16.66 22.36
N ARG A 47 -0.41 16.42 22.70
CA ARG A 47 -1.19 15.29 22.19
C ARG A 47 -1.35 15.35 20.67
N GLN A 48 -1.62 16.53 20.12
CA GLN A 48 -1.75 16.73 18.68
C GLN A 48 -0.42 16.53 17.94
N GLU A 49 0.68 17.04 18.49
CA GLU A 49 2.03 16.84 17.95
C GLU A 49 2.40 15.36 17.89
N LEU A 50 2.24 14.63 19.01
CA LEU A 50 2.46 13.17 19.06
C LEU A 50 1.60 12.41 18.06
N LYS A 51 0.32 12.80 17.92
CA LYS A 51 -0.60 12.18 16.96
C LYS A 51 -0.14 12.41 15.51
N LEU A 52 0.37 13.59 15.20
CA LEU A 52 0.89 13.93 13.88
C LEU A 52 2.19 13.17 13.60
N GLU A 53 3.12 13.15 14.56
CA GLU A 53 4.38 12.43 14.46
C GLU A 53 4.15 10.94 14.22
N LEU A 54 3.29 10.29 15.02
CA LEU A 54 2.93 8.89 14.84
C LEU A 54 2.32 8.66 13.45
N LYS A 55 1.35 9.48 13.04
CA LYS A 55 0.72 9.36 11.71
C LYS A 55 1.74 9.51 10.58
N GLN A 56 2.65 10.47 10.67
CA GLN A 56 3.70 10.67 9.66
C GLN A 56 4.71 9.54 9.66
N GLY A 57 5.18 9.09 10.83
CA GLY A 57 6.12 7.99 10.98
C GLY A 57 5.57 6.68 10.41
N PHE A 58 4.32 6.33 10.74
CA PHE A 58 3.67 5.15 10.15
C PHE A 58 3.48 5.27 8.64
N LYS A 59 3.04 6.44 8.16
CA LYS A 59 2.89 6.68 6.71
C LYS A 59 4.22 6.52 5.97
N SER A 60 5.29 7.10 6.49
CA SER A 60 6.65 6.94 5.92
C SER A 60 7.06 5.48 5.89
N ARG A 61 6.86 4.77 7.00
CA ARG A 61 7.23 3.35 7.11
C ARG A 61 6.46 2.48 6.11
N ILE A 62 5.18 2.76 5.89
CA ILE A 62 4.36 2.06 4.89
C ILE A 62 4.90 2.32 3.48
N GLU A 63 5.29 3.56 3.17
CA GLU A 63 5.83 3.88 1.85
C GLU A 63 7.18 3.19 1.61
N ASP A 64 8.06 3.15 2.62
CA ASP A 64 9.34 2.43 2.53
C ASP A 64 9.13 0.94 2.25
N VAL A 65 8.19 0.30 2.96
CA VAL A 65 7.85 -1.11 2.76
C VAL A 65 7.28 -1.32 1.35
N ARG A 66 6.42 -0.41 0.88
CA ARG A 66 5.84 -0.47 -0.46
C ARG A 66 6.90 -0.34 -1.54
N GLU A 67 7.83 0.60 -1.41
CA GLU A 67 8.94 0.79 -2.34
C GLU A 67 9.86 -0.43 -2.34
N GLU A 68 10.18 -1.01 -1.19
CA GLU A 68 10.97 -2.23 -1.09
C GLU A 68 10.30 -3.41 -1.81
N ILE A 69 8.98 -3.59 -1.62
CA ILE A 69 8.20 -4.59 -2.36
C ILE A 69 8.27 -4.33 -3.87
N MET A 70 8.10 -3.07 -4.30
CA MET A 70 8.14 -2.72 -5.72
C MET A 70 9.52 -2.91 -6.34
N ARG A 71 10.60 -2.60 -5.61
CA ARG A 71 11.99 -2.89 -6.00
C ARG A 71 12.20 -4.38 -6.17
N LYS A 72 11.80 -5.20 -5.20
CA LYS A 72 11.86 -6.67 -5.30
C LYS A 72 11.05 -7.23 -6.47
N ARG A 73 9.89 -6.64 -6.78
CA ARG A 73 9.08 -7.02 -7.96
C ARG A 73 9.71 -6.63 -9.30
N ARG A 74 10.54 -5.58 -9.31
CA ARG A 74 11.29 -5.13 -10.50
C ARG A 74 12.62 -5.86 -10.64
N ALA A 75 13.22 -6.29 -9.54
CA ALA A 75 14.41 -7.12 -9.53
C ALA A 75 14.16 -8.41 -10.34
N GLY A 76 14.96 -8.61 -11.38
CA GLY A 76 14.84 -9.77 -12.28
C GLY A 76 14.00 -9.53 -13.54
N LYS A 77 13.42 -8.34 -13.74
CA LYS A 77 12.89 -7.95 -15.06
C LYS A 77 14.04 -7.49 -15.95
N LEU A 78 14.06 -7.97 -17.19
CA LEU A 78 14.99 -7.49 -18.21
C LEU A 78 14.68 -6.01 -18.53
N PRO A 79 15.69 -5.18 -18.87
CA PRO A 79 15.47 -3.83 -19.35
C PRO A 79 14.44 -3.79 -20.50
N GLY A 80 13.60 -2.76 -20.54
CA GLY A 80 12.53 -2.64 -21.53
C GLY A 80 13.02 -2.78 -22.97
N ASP A 81 14.16 -2.16 -23.27
CA ASP A 81 14.77 -2.14 -24.61
C ASP A 81 15.22 -3.53 -25.06
N THR A 82 15.88 -4.29 -24.17
CA THR A 82 16.30 -5.67 -24.43
C THR A 82 15.11 -6.60 -24.68
N THR A 83 13.98 -6.34 -24.01
CA THR A 83 12.78 -7.16 -24.16
C THR A 83 12.14 -6.98 -25.54
N THR A 84 12.29 -5.82 -26.17
CA THR A 84 11.79 -5.55 -27.52
C THR A 84 12.48 -6.42 -28.56
N VAL A 85 13.81 -6.53 -28.50
CA VAL A 85 14.59 -7.41 -29.40
C VAL A 85 14.12 -8.86 -29.28
N LEU A 86 13.99 -9.37 -28.04
CA LEU A 86 13.54 -10.75 -27.79
C LEU A 86 12.11 -11.00 -28.28
N LYS A 87 11.22 -10.02 -28.12
CA LYS A 87 9.85 -10.08 -28.65
C LYS A 87 9.81 -10.10 -30.17
N ASN A 88 10.65 -9.31 -30.83
CA ASN A 88 10.73 -9.27 -32.30
C ASN A 88 11.14 -10.64 -32.84
N TRP A 89 12.20 -11.23 -32.29
CA TRP A 89 12.62 -12.58 -32.66
C TRP A 89 11.50 -13.60 -32.43
N TRP A 90 10.83 -13.54 -31.27
CA TRP A 90 9.71 -14.42 -30.93
C TRP A 90 8.56 -14.33 -31.95
N GLN A 91 8.19 -13.13 -32.38
CA GLN A 91 7.12 -12.92 -33.35
C GLN A 91 7.45 -13.53 -34.71
N GLN A 92 8.71 -13.38 -35.15
CA GLN A 92 9.20 -13.99 -36.40
C GLN A 92 9.21 -15.52 -36.33
N HIS A 93 9.46 -16.09 -35.15
CA HIS A 93 9.57 -17.53 -34.92
C HIS A 93 8.39 -18.11 -34.11
N CYS A 94 7.21 -17.50 -34.20
CA CYS A 94 6.08 -17.82 -33.33
C CYS A 94 5.56 -19.26 -33.48
N LYS A 95 5.76 -19.89 -34.65
CA LYS A 95 5.40 -21.29 -34.92
C LYS A 95 6.34 -22.28 -34.21
N TRP A 96 7.63 -21.96 -34.18
CA TRP A 96 8.68 -22.80 -33.61
C TRP A 96 9.68 -21.94 -32.83
N PRO A 97 9.31 -21.48 -31.62
CA PRO A 97 10.09 -20.50 -30.86
C PRO A 97 11.24 -21.16 -30.08
N TYR A 98 12.12 -21.83 -30.81
CA TYR A 98 13.33 -22.49 -30.31
C TYR A 98 14.53 -21.88 -31.04
N PRO A 99 15.17 -20.85 -30.46
CA PRO A 99 16.33 -20.22 -31.08
C PRO A 99 17.50 -21.20 -31.16
N THR A 100 18.20 -21.18 -32.29
CA THR A 100 19.45 -21.91 -32.49
C THR A 100 20.58 -21.30 -31.64
N GLU A 101 21.73 -21.96 -31.56
CA GLU A 101 22.89 -21.38 -30.85
C GLU A 101 23.36 -20.07 -31.49
N ASP A 102 23.31 -19.96 -32.82
CA ASP A 102 23.65 -18.73 -33.54
C ASP A 102 22.63 -17.62 -33.27
N ASP A 103 21.34 -17.93 -33.23
CA ASP A 103 20.31 -16.96 -32.85
C ASP A 103 20.53 -16.45 -31.43
N LYS A 104 20.87 -17.34 -30.50
CA LYS A 104 21.16 -16.96 -29.11
C LYS A 104 22.39 -16.07 -29.04
N ALA A 105 23.44 -16.36 -29.80
CA ALA A 105 24.64 -15.54 -29.85
C ALA A 105 24.34 -14.11 -30.34
N LYS A 106 23.58 -13.98 -31.44
CA LYS A 106 23.12 -12.66 -31.94
C LYS A 106 22.28 -11.91 -30.92
N LEU A 107 21.35 -12.61 -30.26
CA LEU A 107 20.51 -12.00 -29.23
C LEU A 107 21.33 -11.55 -28.01
N VAL A 108 22.37 -12.28 -27.63
CA VAL A 108 23.32 -11.86 -26.58
C VAL A 108 24.07 -10.60 -27.00
N GLU A 109 24.55 -10.54 -28.24
CA GLU A 109 25.26 -9.38 -28.79
C GLU A 109 24.35 -8.14 -28.84
N GLU A 110 23.14 -8.27 -29.38
CA GLU A 110 22.20 -7.16 -29.55
C GLU A 110 21.61 -6.65 -28.23
N THR A 111 21.39 -7.54 -27.25
CA THR A 111 20.74 -7.17 -25.97
C THR A 111 21.72 -6.93 -24.83
N GLY A 112 22.98 -7.35 -24.96
CA GLY A 112 23.97 -7.37 -23.88
C GLY A 112 23.60 -8.29 -22.71
N LEU A 113 22.59 -9.15 -22.86
CA LEU A 113 22.15 -10.07 -21.82
C LEU A 113 23.01 -11.33 -21.83
N GLN A 114 23.17 -11.95 -20.66
CA GLN A 114 23.82 -13.24 -20.58
C GLN A 114 22.98 -14.32 -21.25
N LEU A 115 23.63 -15.30 -21.88
CA LEU A 115 22.98 -16.45 -22.53
C LEU A 115 21.95 -17.15 -21.62
N LYS A 116 22.25 -17.28 -20.33
CA LYS A 116 21.31 -17.83 -19.33
C LYS A 116 20.02 -17.01 -19.20
N GLN A 117 20.11 -15.68 -19.25
CA GLN A 117 18.95 -14.79 -19.20
C GLN A 117 18.09 -14.93 -20.47
N ILE A 118 18.74 -15.02 -21.63
CA ILE A 118 18.07 -15.30 -22.92
C ILE A 118 17.33 -16.64 -22.86
N ASN A 119 18.00 -17.72 -22.46
CA ASN A 119 17.39 -19.05 -22.31
C ASN A 119 16.18 -19.04 -21.36
N ASN A 120 16.34 -18.43 -20.18
CA ASN A 120 15.27 -18.32 -19.20
C ASN A 120 14.08 -17.51 -19.73
N TRP A 121 14.35 -16.45 -20.50
CA TRP A 121 13.30 -15.66 -21.12
C TRP A 121 12.49 -16.50 -22.10
N PHE A 122 13.14 -17.22 -23.02
CA PHE A 122 12.45 -18.07 -24.01
C PHE A 122 11.67 -19.22 -23.37
N ILE A 123 12.21 -19.86 -22.33
CA ILE A 123 11.49 -20.89 -21.57
C ILE A 123 10.21 -20.32 -20.96
N ASN A 124 10.32 -19.17 -20.28
CA ASN A 124 9.16 -18.52 -19.66
C ASN A 124 8.17 -17.99 -20.71
N GLN A 125 8.67 -17.48 -21.84
CA GLN A 125 7.84 -16.96 -22.92
C GLN A 125 7.04 -18.10 -23.57
N ARG A 126 7.64 -19.27 -23.81
CA ARG A 126 6.91 -20.47 -24.25
C ARG A 126 5.84 -20.88 -23.26
N LYS A 127 6.16 -21.00 -21.97
CA LYS A 127 5.18 -21.36 -20.93
C LYS A 127 3.94 -20.46 -20.94
N ARG A 128 4.13 -19.14 -21.13
CA ARG A 128 3.04 -18.15 -21.16
C ARG A 128 2.21 -18.17 -22.45
N ASN A 129 2.83 -18.44 -23.60
CA ASN A 129 2.17 -18.24 -24.90
C ASN A 129 1.73 -19.54 -25.59
N TRP A 130 2.31 -20.68 -25.23
CA TRP A 130 2.01 -21.96 -25.88
C TRP A 130 0.56 -22.42 -25.65
N HIS A 131 0.00 -22.15 -24.47
CA HIS A 131 -1.39 -22.51 -24.14
C HIS A 131 -2.40 -21.41 -24.52
N ASN A 132 -1.97 -20.15 -24.62
CA ASN A 132 -2.86 -19.04 -24.96
C ASN A 132 -3.30 -19.02 -26.42
N ASN A 133 -2.57 -19.69 -27.32
CA ASN A 133 -3.01 -19.81 -28.72
C ASN A 133 -4.24 -20.73 -28.86
N SER A 134 -4.58 -21.54 -27.85
CA SER A 134 -5.79 -22.38 -27.85
C SER A 134 -7.02 -21.74 -27.18
N HIS A 135 -6.84 -20.67 -26.38
CA HIS A 135 -7.94 -20.01 -25.66
C HIS A 135 -8.42 -18.69 -26.29
N SER A 136 -7.80 -18.22 -27.38
CA SER A 136 -8.27 -17.03 -28.09
C SER A 136 -9.60 -17.22 -28.84
N LEU A 137 -10.12 -18.46 -28.92
CA LEU A 137 -11.43 -18.75 -29.54
C LEU A 137 -12.61 -18.82 -28.55
N THR A 138 -12.35 -18.80 -27.23
CA THR A 138 -13.43 -18.96 -26.22
C THR A 138 -13.78 -17.69 -25.45
N SER A 139 -12.96 -16.63 -25.53
CA SER A 139 -13.19 -15.38 -24.78
C SER A 139 -14.32 -14.49 -25.36
N LEU A 140 -14.79 -14.76 -26.59
CA LEU A 140 -15.85 -13.96 -27.23
C LEU A 140 -17.29 -14.34 -26.82
N LYS A 141 -17.51 -15.27 -25.88
CA LYS A 141 -18.86 -15.70 -25.46
C LYS A 141 -19.27 -15.33 -24.02
N SER A 142 -18.63 -14.37 -23.39
CA SER A 142 -19.08 -13.85 -22.08
C SER A 142 -19.38 -12.35 -22.14
N LYS A 143 -20.24 -11.94 -23.09
CA LYS A 143 -20.94 -10.64 -23.04
C LYS A 143 -22.21 -10.65 -23.92
N ARG A 144 -23.30 -11.21 -23.40
CA ARG A 144 -24.69 -10.90 -23.77
C ARG A 144 -25.49 -11.01 -22.46
N LYS A 145 -25.95 -9.87 -21.91
CA LYS A 145 -27.36 -9.39 -21.96
C LYS A 145 -28.31 -10.43 -21.34
N HIS A 146 -29.12 -10.16 -20.34
CA HIS A 146 -29.71 -8.92 -19.80
C HIS A 146 -30.19 -9.24 -18.37
#